data_AF-A0A257Y4H5-F1
#
_entry.id   AF-A0A257Y4H5-F1
#
_cell.length_a   1.000
_cell.length_b   1.000
_cell.length_c   1.000
_cell.angle_alpha   90.00
_cell.angle_beta   90.00
_cell.angle_gamma   90.00
#
_symmetry.space_group_name_H-M   'P 1'
#
loop_
_entity.id
_entity.type
_entity.pdbx_description
1 polymer ?
#
loop_
_entity_poly.entity_id
_entity_poly.type
_entity_poly.pdbx_seq_one_letter_code
_entity_poly.pdbx_strand_id
1 'polypeptide(L)'
;MNTRKRLSAMQQSPAINPRRVLNANGDAVPEIRSRLGGSRHAELSHVEKGNPACVIGTGQRCEHALVDAELNRRLATYEATVRGRFTRIVDTLKAISAEQHELDFVVRAQRMALDRLGFELPADLLAEAWVSGLNLRALHSYCIFRSFKTCIDQVDTDQAPWRERVVLDAAFITSCGYHTLDVSPCADGRLQGLLPFVLRLAPNENVFVKAYAGAMFDIESDMGDWSARELERLTGVIPNGESLNYLKLAVYHFSSSHACSQGCAAHGSNDKLAIESALGRLNELRSAIDNTYGVGAAPEILLIGLDTDLDALRIHLPDANGDLNPYRYVDTGALYRDTLGLSRDTARAAIADVVARTETADGWAEGQGRMNDGMLRLVLALAEANLSQIEYVIQHHAGRYVVIGHDEAFICAGEATNYVQMRNKYYYAHLETVEEGAADMDVGVKIFTELNVKHGLAVPVLVHFYYSSRVPGSRARALLRARRVKAATLARYPVLAAQGLINCQMAVSDRHGTERCGFVEDNVADAGH
;
A
#
# COMPACT_ATOMS: atom_id res chain seq x y z
N MET A 1 23.84 14.58 9.58
CA MET A 1 24.17 13.40 10.40
C MET A 1 24.00 13.75 11.88
N ASN A 2 23.18 12.98 12.64
CA ASN A 2 22.99 13.22 14.07
C ASN A 2 24.29 12.84 14.81
N THR A 3 25.09 13.84 15.17
CA THR A 3 26.43 13.65 15.75
C THR A 3 26.42 12.87 17.05
N ARG A 4 25.34 12.96 17.86
CA ARG A 4 25.19 12.17 19.08
C ARG A 4 24.97 10.68 18.80
N LYS A 5 24.12 10.36 17.81
CA LYS A 5 23.89 8.98 17.36
C LYS A 5 25.18 8.33 16.87
N ARG A 6 25.95 9.07 16.05
CA ARG A 6 27.26 8.61 15.54
C ARG A 6 28.27 8.37 16.67
N LEU A 7 28.38 9.30 17.61
CA LEU A 7 29.30 9.15 18.75
C LEU A 7 28.94 7.93 19.61
N SER A 8 27.66 7.68 19.87
CA SER A 8 27.20 6.49 20.58
C SER A 8 27.53 5.20 19.82
N ALA A 9 27.23 5.15 18.51
CA ALA A 9 27.50 3.98 17.68
C ALA A 9 29.01 3.67 17.56
N MET A 10 29.85 4.71 17.47
CA MET A 10 31.31 4.56 17.46
C MET A 10 31.86 4.09 18.82
N GLN A 11 31.23 4.45 19.93
CA GLN A 11 31.61 3.98 21.27
C GLN A 11 31.20 2.52 21.54
N GLN A 12 30.14 2.05 20.88
CA GLN A 12 29.62 0.68 21.00
C GLN A 12 30.26 -0.30 20.00
N SER A 13 30.92 0.19 18.95
CA SER A 13 31.59 -0.66 17.96
C SER A 13 33.00 -1.06 18.43
N PRO A 14 33.35 -2.37 18.52
CA PRO A 14 34.74 -2.77 18.70
C PRO A 14 35.56 -2.31 17.49
N ALA A 15 36.75 -1.73 17.73
CA ALA A 15 37.60 -1.16 16.70
C ALA A 15 37.88 -2.16 15.56
N ILE A 16 37.26 -1.96 14.39
CA ILE A 16 37.49 -2.79 13.20
C ILE A 16 38.79 -2.31 12.53
N ASN A 17 39.77 -3.21 12.52
CA ASN A 17 41.07 -3.04 11.86
C ASN A 17 40.90 -3.16 10.33
N PRO A 18 41.18 -2.13 9.52
CA PRO A 18 40.84 -2.13 8.10
C PRO A 18 41.93 -2.83 7.28
N ARG A 19 42.05 -4.16 7.39
CA ARG A 19 42.82 -4.98 6.43
C ARG A 19 42.25 -6.40 6.32
N ARG A 20 41.33 -6.60 5.39
CA ARG A 20 41.24 -7.87 4.64
C ARG A 20 40.49 -7.66 3.33
N VAL A 21 41.27 -7.47 2.26
CA VAL A 21 40.82 -7.48 0.88
C VAL A 21 41.02 -8.91 0.35
N LEU A 22 39.93 -9.43 -0.21
CA LEU A 22 39.78 -10.48 -1.23
C LEU A 22 40.50 -11.82 -1.05
N ASN A 23 39.71 -12.89 -1.14
CA ASN A 23 40.04 -14.01 -2.01
C ASN A 23 38.78 -14.45 -2.76
N ALA A 24 38.91 -14.46 -4.09
CA ALA A 24 37.99 -15.08 -5.02
C ALA A 24 38.10 -16.60 -4.89
N ASN A 25 36.97 -17.29 -4.99
CA ASN A 25 36.84 -18.55 -5.70
C ASN A 25 35.38 -18.73 -6.04
N GLY A 26 35.11 -18.83 -7.34
CA GLY A 26 33.80 -19.16 -7.86
C GLY A 26 33.51 -20.65 -7.66
N ASP A 27 32.24 -20.95 -7.47
CA ASP A 27 31.66 -22.23 -7.84
C ASP A 27 30.19 -22.01 -8.25
N ALA A 28 29.80 -22.78 -9.27
CA ALA A 28 28.59 -22.61 -10.06
C ALA A 28 27.30 -22.96 -9.31
N VAL A 29 26.23 -22.24 -9.67
CA VAL A 29 24.85 -22.49 -9.24
C VAL A 29 24.29 -23.73 -9.97
N PRO A 30 23.66 -24.71 -9.29
CA PRO A 30 22.93 -25.76 -9.99
C PRO A 30 21.51 -25.30 -10.34
N GLU A 31 21.15 -25.43 -11.62
CA GLU A 31 19.79 -25.34 -12.14
C GLU A 31 18.87 -26.36 -11.45
N ILE A 32 17.81 -25.88 -10.80
CA ILE A 32 16.73 -26.75 -10.30
C ILE A 32 15.65 -26.84 -11.37
N ARG A 33 15.65 -27.98 -12.09
CA ARG A 33 14.57 -28.38 -13.00
C ARG A 33 13.28 -28.63 -12.22
N SER A 34 12.23 -27.87 -12.55
CA SER A 34 10.86 -28.12 -12.10
C SER A 34 10.36 -29.46 -12.66
N ARG A 35 9.87 -30.34 -11.78
CA ARG A 35 9.08 -31.52 -12.16
C ARG A 35 7.62 -31.25 -11.81
N LEU A 36 6.82 -31.08 -12.86
CA LEU A 36 5.36 -31.05 -12.81
C LEU A 36 4.85 -32.42 -12.34
N GLY A 37 4.33 -32.46 -11.11
CA GLY A 37 3.53 -33.56 -10.58
C GLY A 37 2.11 -33.06 -10.34
N GLY A 38 1.16 -33.56 -11.13
CA GLY A 38 -0.26 -33.24 -10.97
C GLY A 38 -0.79 -33.70 -9.62
N SER A 39 -1.63 -32.87 -9.00
CA SER A 39 -2.36 -33.27 -7.79
C SER A 39 -3.85 -33.01 -7.96
N ARG A 40 -4.60 -34.02 -7.52
CA ARG A 40 -6.04 -34.18 -7.61
C ARG A 40 -6.74 -33.21 -6.67
N HIS A 41 -7.90 -32.72 -7.11
CA HIS A 41 -8.84 -31.97 -6.30
C HIS A 41 -9.21 -32.77 -5.04
N ALA A 42 -8.84 -32.24 -3.88
CA ALA A 42 -9.42 -32.61 -2.59
C ALA A 42 -10.24 -31.40 -2.13
N GLU A 43 -11.56 -31.52 -2.20
CA GLU A 43 -12.51 -30.60 -1.57
C GLU A 43 -12.29 -30.67 -0.06
N LEU A 44 -11.66 -29.65 0.50
CA LEU A 44 -11.60 -29.44 1.95
C LEU A 44 -12.82 -28.60 2.34
N SER A 45 -13.68 -29.20 3.16
CA SER A 45 -14.84 -28.59 3.77
C SER A 45 -14.44 -27.37 4.61
N HIS A 46 -14.97 -26.20 4.23
CA HIS A 46 -14.76 -24.93 4.92
C HIS A 46 -15.45 -24.95 6.29
N VAL A 47 -14.66 -25.11 7.36
CA VAL A 47 -15.10 -24.72 8.71
C VAL A 47 -14.86 -23.23 8.85
N GLU A 48 -15.92 -22.42 8.81
CA GLU A 48 -15.84 -21.00 9.17
C GLU A 48 -15.32 -20.86 10.60
N LYS A 49 -14.04 -20.50 10.75
CA LYS A 49 -13.52 -20.03 12.04
C LYS A 49 -14.26 -18.74 12.38
N GLY A 50 -14.81 -18.66 13.60
CA GLY A 50 -15.48 -17.45 14.12
C GLY A 50 -14.55 -16.23 14.13
N ASN A 51 -15.13 -15.03 14.28
CA ASN A 51 -14.40 -13.76 14.31
C ASN A 51 -13.22 -13.82 15.32
N PRO A 52 -11.97 -13.70 14.87
CA PRO A 52 -10.81 -13.84 15.74
C PRO A 52 -10.68 -12.71 16.76
N ALA A 53 -11.24 -11.51 16.53
CA ALA A 53 -11.09 -10.37 17.43
C ALA A 53 -12.26 -10.18 18.40
N CYS A 54 -13.44 -10.73 18.11
CA CYS A 54 -14.59 -10.61 19.02
C CYS A 54 -15.59 -11.73 18.76
N VAL A 55 -15.78 -12.63 19.74
CA VAL A 55 -16.88 -13.60 19.73
C VAL A 55 -18.07 -12.93 20.41
N ILE A 56 -19.03 -12.45 19.62
CA ILE A 56 -20.22 -11.78 20.14
C ILE A 56 -21.15 -12.83 20.77
N GLY A 57 -21.29 -12.81 22.09
CA GLY A 57 -22.40 -13.47 22.77
C GLY A 57 -23.72 -12.77 22.44
N THR A 58 -24.84 -13.50 22.50
CA THR A 58 -26.18 -12.94 22.26
C THR A 58 -26.42 -11.71 23.16
N GLY A 59 -26.60 -10.52 22.56
CA GLY A 59 -26.86 -9.27 23.28
C GLY A 59 -25.64 -8.40 23.61
N GLN A 60 -24.42 -8.84 23.30
CA GLN A 60 -23.20 -8.03 23.47
C GLN A 60 -22.90 -7.22 22.21
N ARG A 61 -22.30 -6.03 22.38
CA ARG A 61 -21.72 -5.22 21.30
C ARG A 61 -20.22 -5.15 21.50
N CYS A 62 -19.44 -5.33 20.43
CA CYS A 62 -18.00 -5.09 20.46
C CYS A 62 -17.79 -3.58 20.36
N GLU A 63 -17.81 -2.91 21.51
CA GLU A 63 -17.53 -1.49 21.66
C GLU A 63 -16.38 -1.33 22.66
N HIS A 64 -15.25 -0.84 22.18
CA HIS A 64 -14.01 -0.76 22.94
C HIS A 64 -13.74 0.68 23.39
N ALA A 65 -13.40 0.87 24.68
CA ALA A 65 -13.34 2.21 25.31
C ALA A 65 -12.30 3.17 24.71
N LEU A 66 -11.29 2.64 24.02
CA LEU A 66 -10.26 3.40 23.31
C LEU A 66 -10.59 3.71 21.84
N VAL A 67 -11.71 3.21 21.32
CA VAL A 67 -12.07 3.41 19.92
C VAL A 67 -12.56 4.83 19.67
N ASP A 68 -12.08 5.41 18.57
CA ASP A 68 -12.59 6.64 18.03
C ASP A 68 -13.74 6.36 17.04
N ALA A 69 -14.95 6.22 17.58
CA ALA A 69 -16.16 5.93 16.82
C ALA A 69 -16.50 7.01 15.78
N GLU A 70 -16.19 8.28 16.08
CA GLU A 70 -16.45 9.38 15.15
C GLU A 70 -15.45 9.37 13.99
N LEU A 71 -14.18 9.07 14.24
CA LEU A 71 -13.21 8.87 13.16
C LEU A 71 -13.61 7.67 12.28
N ASN A 72 -14.06 6.55 12.89
CA ASN A 72 -14.59 5.40 12.16
C ASN A 72 -15.75 5.79 11.25
N ARG A 73 -16.72 6.55 11.75
CA ARG A 73 -17.86 7.04 10.95
C ARG A 73 -17.41 7.89 9.76
N ARG A 74 -16.42 8.77 9.95
CA ARG A 74 -15.88 9.63 8.88
C ARG A 74 -15.11 8.82 7.84
N LEU A 75 -14.30 7.86 8.26
CA LEU A 75 -13.59 6.93 7.37
C LEU A 75 -14.55 6.02 6.60
N ALA A 76 -15.62 5.54 7.24
CA ALA A 76 -16.69 4.76 6.58
C ALA A 76 -17.39 5.58 5.50
N THR A 77 -17.71 6.85 5.81
CA THR A 77 -18.31 7.77 4.84
C THR A 77 -17.37 7.99 3.65
N TYR A 78 -16.08 8.20 3.91
CA TYR A 78 -15.06 8.36 2.88
C TYR A 78 -14.92 7.12 2.00
N GLU A 79 -14.81 5.92 2.59
CA GLU A 79 -14.76 4.66 1.86
C GLU A 79 -16.01 4.48 0.98
N ALA A 80 -17.21 4.70 1.53
CA ALA A 80 -18.46 4.57 0.81
C ALA A 80 -18.56 5.56 -0.37
N THR A 81 -18.13 6.80 -0.18
CA THR A 81 -18.08 7.81 -1.25
C THR A 81 -17.13 7.39 -2.37
N VAL A 82 -15.89 7.04 -2.03
CA VAL A 82 -14.88 6.66 -3.04
C VAL A 82 -15.30 5.39 -3.77
N ARG A 83 -15.65 4.32 -3.05
CA ARG A 83 -16.12 3.05 -3.62
C ARG A 83 -17.38 3.24 -4.45
N GLY A 84 -18.30 4.08 -3.98
CA GLY A 84 -19.55 4.43 -4.64
C GLY A 84 -19.39 5.07 -6.02
N ARG A 85 -18.24 5.70 -6.34
CA ARG A 85 -17.95 6.24 -7.68
C ARG A 85 -17.62 5.13 -8.69
N PHE A 86 -17.20 3.96 -8.24
CA PHE A 86 -16.87 2.81 -9.09
C PHE A 86 -18.05 1.84 -9.22
N THR A 87 -18.75 1.53 -8.11
CA THR A 87 -19.81 0.51 -8.10
C THR A 87 -20.98 0.83 -9.03
N ARG A 88 -21.24 2.12 -9.30
CA ARG A 88 -22.33 2.57 -10.20
C ARG A 88 -22.03 2.38 -11.69
N ILE A 89 -20.77 2.12 -12.07
CA ILE A 89 -20.33 2.11 -13.47
C ILE A 89 -21.06 1.01 -14.25
N VAL A 90 -21.00 -0.23 -13.77
CA VAL A 90 -21.54 -1.39 -14.50
C VAL A 90 -23.05 -1.26 -14.71
N ASP A 91 -23.80 -0.89 -13.67
CA ASP A 91 -25.25 -0.76 -13.77
C ASP A 91 -25.68 0.42 -14.65
N THR A 92 -24.89 1.50 -14.66
CA THR A 92 -25.11 2.61 -15.60
C THR A 92 -24.87 2.18 -17.03
N LEU A 93 -23.77 1.47 -17.31
CA LEU A 93 -23.47 0.99 -18.66
C LEU A 93 -24.49 -0.04 -19.17
N LYS A 94 -25.00 -0.91 -18.29
CA LYS A 94 -26.11 -1.81 -18.62
C LYS A 94 -27.37 -1.05 -19.03
N ALA A 95 -27.73 -0.02 -18.26
CA ALA A 95 -28.90 0.80 -18.55
C ALA A 95 -28.73 1.58 -19.86
N ILE A 96 -27.56 2.15 -20.13
CA ILE A 96 -27.25 2.83 -21.40
C ILE A 96 -27.32 1.82 -22.57
N SER A 97 -26.73 0.63 -22.41
CA SER A 97 -26.76 -0.40 -23.45
C SER A 97 -28.17 -0.83 -23.86
N ALA A 98 -29.14 -0.76 -22.94
CA ALA A 98 -30.53 -1.12 -23.23
C ALA A 98 -31.23 -0.10 -24.15
N GLU A 99 -30.72 1.13 -24.23
CA GLU A 99 -31.31 2.22 -25.02
C GLU A 99 -30.58 2.48 -26.36
N GLN A 100 -29.59 1.64 -26.71
CA GLN A 100 -28.66 1.89 -27.83
C GLN A 100 -29.29 2.04 -29.23
N HIS A 101 -30.55 1.64 -29.40
CA HIS A 101 -31.26 1.66 -30.68
C HIS A 101 -32.26 2.81 -30.81
N GLU A 102 -32.31 3.69 -29.83
CA GLU A 102 -33.22 4.85 -29.82
C GLU A 102 -32.66 6.00 -30.68
N LEU A 103 -33.54 6.76 -31.34
CA LEU A 103 -33.14 7.86 -32.24
C LEU A 103 -32.38 8.98 -31.51
N ASP A 104 -32.69 9.20 -30.23
CA ASP A 104 -32.08 10.19 -29.36
C ASP A 104 -31.06 9.56 -28.38
N PHE A 105 -30.56 8.35 -28.69
CA PHE A 105 -29.69 7.55 -27.82
C PHE A 105 -28.53 8.36 -27.22
N VAL A 106 -27.79 9.12 -28.03
CA VAL A 106 -26.62 9.87 -27.56
C VAL A 106 -27.00 10.85 -26.44
N VAL A 107 -28.12 11.58 -26.61
CA VAL A 107 -28.60 12.56 -25.62
C VAL A 107 -29.03 11.85 -24.34
N ARG A 108 -29.75 10.73 -24.45
CA ARG A 108 -30.20 9.92 -23.30
C ARG A 108 -29.02 9.32 -22.54
N ALA A 109 -28.05 8.74 -23.25
CA ALA A 109 -26.85 8.17 -22.69
C ALA A 109 -26.03 9.21 -21.92
N GLN A 110 -25.83 10.40 -22.50
CA GLN A 110 -25.12 11.49 -21.83
C GLN A 110 -25.84 11.97 -20.57
N ARG A 111 -27.16 12.15 -20.63
CA ARG A 111 -27.96 12.52 -19.46
C ARG A 111 -27.83 11.47 -18.36
N MET A 112 -27.93 10.18 -18.71
CA MET A 112 -27.81 9.09 -17.73
C MET A 112 -26.41 9.05 -17.10
N ALA A 113 -25.36 9.27 -17.88
CA ALA A 113 -23.99 9.33 -17.38
C ALA A 113 -23.76 10.53 -16.45
N LEU A 114 -24.24 11.72 -16.82
CA LEU A 114 -24.19 12.91 -15.96
C LEU A 114 -24.95 12.67 -14.65
N ASP A 115 -26.18 12.16 -14.71
CA ASP A 115 -27.03 11.96 -13.53
C ASP A 115 -26.46 10.90 -12.57
N ARG A 116 -25.89 9.81 -13.10
CA ARG A 116 -25.44 8.66 -12.27
C ARG A 116 -23.96 8.67 -11.92
N LEU A 117 -23.11 9.14 -12.83
CA LEU A 117 -21.64 9.11 -12.72
C LEU A 117 -21.04 10.51 -12.52
N GLY A 118 -21.74 11.58 -12.87
CA GLY A 118 -21.28 12.95 -12.70
C GLY A 118 -20.34 13.46 -13.80
N PHE A 119 -20.26 12.76 -14.94
CA PHE A 119 -19.46 13.17 -16.09
C PHE A 119 -20.02 12.64 -17.41
N GLU A 120 -19.62 13.28 -18.51
CA GLU A 120 -19.99 12.88 -19.87
C GLU A 120 -19.15 11.70 -20.36
N LEU A 121 -19.75 10.88 -21.23
CA LEU A 121 -19.08 9.81 -21.96
C LEU A 121 -18.48 10.34 -23.28
N PRO A 122 -17.51 9.64 -23.89
CA PRO A 122 -16.94 10.07 -25.17
C PRO A 122 -18.02 10.03 -26.27
N ALA A 123 -18.30 11.17 -26.88
CA ALA A 123 -19.37 11.32 -27.86
C ALA A 123 -19.19 10.38 -29.07
N ASP A 124 -17.95 10.20 -29.52
CA ASP A 124 -17.62 9.33 -30.66
C ASP A 124 -18.00 7.86 -30.38
N LEU A 125 -17.74 7.38 -29.16
CA LEU A 125 -18.12 6.02 -28.74
C LEU A 125 -19.63 5.80 -28.63
N LEU A 126 -20.41 6.87 -28.45
CA LEU A 126 -21.86 6.81 -28.43
C LEU A 126 -22.44 6.93 -29.84
N ALA A 127 -21.90 7.84 -30.67
CA ALA A 127 -22.39 8.11 -32.00
C ALA A 127 -22.24 6.92 -32.96
N GLU A 128 -21.20 6.10 -32.77
CA GLU A 128 -20.95 4.90 -33.60
C GLU A 128 -21.75 3.66 -33.15
N ALA A 129 -22.47 3.73 -32.01
CA ALA A 129 -23.11 2.57 -31.40
C ALA A 129 -24.16 1.88 -32.29
N TRP A 130 -24.80 2.61 -33.21
CA TRP A 130 -25.79 2.04 -34.12
C TRP A 130 -25.18 1.17 -35.22
N VAL A 131 -23.88 1.31 -35.52
CA VAL A 131 -23.19 0.57 -36.59
C VAL A 131 -22.68 -0.77 -36.09
N SER A 132 -21.91 -0.77 -35.01
CA SER A 132 -21.19 -1.94 -34.49
C SER A 132 -21.68 -2.42 -33.11
N GLY A 133 -22.72 -1.80 -32.57
CA GLY A 133 -23.09 -1.92 -31.18
C GLY A 133 -22.23 -1.03 -30.28
N LEU A 134 -22.71 -0.80 -29.06
CA LEU A 134 -22.03 0.04 -28.07
C LEU A 134 -20.70 -0.60 -27.61
N ASN A 135 -19.58 0.14 -27.70
CA ASN A 135 -18.28 -0.32 -27.23
C ASN A 135 -18.16 -0.27 -25.70
N LEU A 136 -18.81 -1.23 -25.03
CA LEU A 136 -18.84 -1.35 -23.58
C LEU A 136 -17.45 -1.53 -22.95
N ARG A 137 -16.50 -2.13 -23.69
CA ARG A 137 -15.13 -2.35 -23.20
C ARG A 137 -14.38 -1.02 -23.02
N ALA A 138 -14.45 -0.17 -24.04
CA ALA A 138 -13.85 1.16 -24.02
C ALA A 138 -14.58 2.07 -23.01
N LEU A 139 -15.91 2.08 -23.01
CA LEU A 139 -16.71 2.89 -22.09
C LEU A 139 -16.48 2.49 -20.62
N HIS A 140 -16.39 1.19 -20.32
CA HIS A 140 -16.06 0.70 -18.98
C HIS A 140 -14.72 1.26 -18.51
N SER A 141 -13.67 1.13 -19.33
CA SER A 141 -12.34 1.61 -18.97
C SER A 141 -12.30 3.13 -18.81
N TYR A 142 -12.98 3.86 -19.70
CA TYR A 142 -13.14 5.31 -19.59
C TYR A 142 -13.81 5.69 -18.27
N CYS A 143 -14.94 5.07 -17.92
CA CYS A 143 -15.65 5.34 -16.67
C CYS A 143 -14.78 5.05 -15.45
N ILE A 144 -14.01 3.96 -15.45
CA ILE A 144 -13.09 3.61 -14.35
C ILE A 144 -12.04 4.72 -14.15
N PHE A 145 -11.37 5.15 -15.22
CA PHE A 145 -10.35 6.21 -15.12
C PHE A 145 -10.93 7.58 -14.81
N ARG A 146 -12.11 7.93 -15.35
CA ARG A 146 -12.80 9.18 -15.01
C ARG A 146 -13.26 9.19 -13.55
N SER A 147 -13.85 8.10 -13.04
CA SER A 147 -14.19 7.97 -11.63
C SER A 147 -12.95 8.07 -10.73
N PHE A 148 -11.83 7.47 -11.14
CA PHE A 148 -10.56 7.61 -10.41
C PHE A 148 -10.05 9.05 -10.44
N LYS A 149 -10.10 9.73 -11.59
CA LYS A 149 -9.72 11.14 -11.72
C LYS A 149 -10.59 12.04 -10.83
N THR A 150 -11.90 11.79 -10.79
CA THR A 150 -12.82 12.48 -9.86
C THR A 150 -12.41 12.27 -8.40
N CYS A 151 -11.99 11.05 -8.01
CA CYS A 151 -11.49 10.81 -6.65
C CYS A 151 -10.24 11.63 -6.34
N ILE A 152 -9.35 11.81 -7.32
CA ILE A 152 -8.14 12.61 -7.15
C ILE A 152 -8.47 14.11 -7.07
N ASP A 153 -9.37 14.59 -7.92
CA ASP A 153 -9.78 15.99 -7.94
C ASP A 153 -10.56 16.38 -6.69
N GLN A 154 -11.29 15.43 -6.09
CA GLN A 154 -12.05 15.62 -4.86
C GLN A 154 -11.28 15.20 -3.61
N VAL A 155 -10.01 14.78 -3.72
CA VAL A 155 -9.26 14.15 -2.62
C VAL A 155 -9.19 15.01 -1.37
N ASP A 156 -9.00 16.32 -1.51
CA ASP A 156 -8.89 17.21 -0.36
C ASP A 156 -10.24 17.39 0.34
N THR A 157 -11.33 17.52 -0.43
CA THR A 157 -12.70 17.58 0.11
C THR A 157 -13.12 16.26 0.76
N ASP A 158 -12.83 15.13 0.12
CA ASP A 158 -13.18 13.81 0.59
C ASP A 158 -12.41 13.45 1.86
N GLN A 159 -11.16 13.89 1.97
CA GLN A 159 -10.29 13.56 3.10
C GLN A 159 -10.35 14.56 4.26
N ALA A 160 -10.74 15.81 4.02
CA ALA A 160 -10.83 16.83 5.07
C ALA A 160 -11.57 16.36 6.33
N PRO A 161 -12.76 15.72 6.26
CA PRO A 161 -13.50 15.33 7.44
C PRO A 161 -12.71 14.43 8.38
N TRP A 162 -12.03 13.40 7.88
CA TRP A 162 -11.29 12.49 8.75
C TRP A 162 -9.89 13.04 9.09
N ARG A 163 -9.24 13.79 8.18
CA ARG A 163 -7.89 14.36 8.41
C ARG A 163 -7.85 15.26 9.64
N GLU A 164 -8.87 16.09 9.84
CA GLU A 164 -8.98 17.00 11.00
C GLU A 164 -9.04 16.28 12.36
N ARG A 165 -9.39 15.00 12.37
CA ARG A 165 -9.56 14.21 13.60
C ARG A 165 -8.41 13.25 13.87
N VAL A 166 -7.58 12.95 12.86
CA VAL A 166 -6.45 12.05 13.02
C VAL A 166 -5.38 12.72 13.90
N VAL A 167 -5.05 12.06 15.01
CA VAL A 167 -4.08 12.56 16.00
C VAL A 167 -2.64 12.23 15.62
N LEU A 168 -2.41 11.13 14.90
CA LEU A 168 -1.06 10.75 14.46
C LEU A 168 -0.73 11.52 13.19
N ASP A 169 -0.22 12.73 13.38
CA ASP A 169 0.16 13.67 12.32
C ASP A 169 1.68 13.92 12.29
N ALA A 170 2.12 14.89 11.49
CA ALA A 170 3.54 15.25 11.40
C ALA A 170 4.15 15.70 12.74
N ALA A 171 3.37 16.39 13.58
CA ALA A 171 3.83 16.86 14.88
C ALA A 171 4.02 15.69 15.85
N PHE A 172 3.10 14.72 15.84
CA PHE A 172 3.26 13.48 16.60
C PHE A 172 4.53 12.73 16.18
N ILE A 173 4.75 12.52 14.88
CA ILE A 173 5.96 11.83 14.37
C ILE A 173 7.24 12.57 14.78
N THR A 174 7.23 13.90 14.71
CA THR A 174 8.35 14.73 15.19
C THR A 174 8.57 14.56 16.70
N SER A 175 7.49 14.49 17.49
CA SER A 175 7.56 14.26 18.95
C SER A 175 8.13 12.88 19.32
N CYS A 176 8.04 11.91 18.40
CA CYS A 176 8.69 10.61 18.51
C CYS A 176 10.16 10.62 18.08
N GLY A 177 10.69 11.76 17.64
CA GLY A 177 12.09 11.93 17.25
C GLY A 177 12.37 11.70 15.76
N TYR A 178 11.34 11.68 14.91
CA TYR A 178 11.51 11.38 13.48
C TYR A 178 11.20 12.58 12.60
N HIS A 179 12.07 12.86 11.63
CA HIS A 179 11.82 13.86 10.58
C HIS A 179 11.19 13.24 9.34
N THR A 180 11.32 11.93 9.17
CA THR A 180 10.77 11.18 8.04
C THR A 180 10.33 9.81 8.52
N LEU A 181 9.12 9.43 8.10
CA LEU A 181 8.57 8.09 8.20
C LEU A 181 8.38 7.54 6.78
N ASP A 182 9.25 6.63 6.37
CA ASP A 182 9.21 5.99 5.07
C ASP A 182 8.66 4.56 5.21
N VAL A 183 7.50 4.32 4.62
CA VAL A 183 6.72 3.09 4.79
C VAL A 183 6.71 2.28 3.49
N SER A 184 7.20 1.05 3.56
CA SER A 184 7.20 0.10 2.46
C SER A 184 6.30 -1.10 2.72
N PRO A 185 5.01 -1.02 2.37
CA PRO A 185 4.11 -2.16 2.44
C PRO A 185 4.27 -3.12 1.27
N CYS A 186 3.69 -4.31 1.43
CA CYS A 186 3.39 -5.16 0.28
C CYS A 186 2.50 -4.41 -0.74
N ALA A 187 2.73 -4.66 -2.03
CA ALA A 187 1.94 -4.17 -3.16
C ALA A 187 0.47 -4.68 -3.19
N ASP A 188 0.12 -5.62 -2.31
CA ASP A 188 -1.23 -6.17 -2.17
C ASP A 188 -2.26 -5.04 -1.98
N GLY A 189 -3.34 -5.07 -2.76
CA GLY A 189 -4.40 -4.06 -2.75
C GLY A 189 -5.01 -3.83 -1.37
N ARG A 190 -4.96 -4.83 -0.49
CA ARG A 190 -5.51 -4.76 0.86
C ARG A 190 -4.73 -3.80 1.76
N LEU A 191 -3.49 -3.46 1.42
CA LEU A 191 -2.64 -2.51 2.18
C LEU A 191 -2.78 -1.07 1.71
N GLN A 192 -3.60 -0.78 0.69
CA GLN A 192 -3.71 0.57 0.12
C GLN A 192 -4.46 1.58 1.00
N GLY A 193 -5.11 1.10 2.07
CA GLY A 193 -5.68 1.91 3.14
C GLY A 193 -4.77 2.05 4.37
N LEU A 194 -3.52 1.56 4.32
CA LEU A 194 -2.64 1.40 5.49
C LEU A 194 -2.53 2.66 6.34
N LEU A 195 -2.30 3.82 5.75
CA LEU A 195 -2.10 5.06 6.53
C LEU A 195 -3.37 5.48 7.29
N PRO A 196 -4.47 5.90 6.64
CA PRO A 196 -5.59 6.48 7.37
C PRO A 196 -6.47 5.45 8.09
N PHE A 197 -6.51 4.20 7.64
CA PHE A 197 -7.33 3.16 8.26
C PHE A 197 -6.53 2.37 9.29
N VAL A 198 -5.47 1.69 8.88
CA VAL A 198 -4.77 0.74 9.76
C VAL A 198 -3.92 1.42 10.82
N LEU A 199 -3.06 2.34 10.39
CA LEU A 199 -2.13 3.07 11.26
C LEU A 199 -2.74 4.32 11.87
N ARG A 200 -3.92 4.75 11.39
CA ARG A 200 -4.60 6.00 11.80
C ARG A 200 -3.66 7.21 11.73
N LEU A 201 -2.90 7.28 10.64
CA LEU A 201 -1.88 8.29 10.41
C LEU A 201 -2.29 9.22 9.26
N ALA A 202 -2.17 10.53 9.48
CA ALA A 202 -2.52 11.53 8.48
C ALA A 202 -1.42 11.64 7.42
N PRO A 203 -1.74 11.53 6.12
CA PRO A 203 -0.77 11.80 5.06
C PRO A 203 -0.19 13.21 5.22
N ASN A 204 1.13 13.33 5.15
CA ASN A 204 1.85 14.60 5.25
C ASN A 204 3.21 14.51 4.55
N GLU A 205 3.92 15.63 4.44
CA GLU A 205 5.18 15.74 3.71
C GLU A 205 6.35 14.91 4.30
N ASN A 206 6.24 14.52 5.57
CA ASN A 206 7.24 13.69 6.24
C ASN A 206 6.93 12.19 6.16
N VAL A 207 5.81 11.80 5.53
CA VAL A 207 5.36 10.42 5.43
C VAL A 207 5.36 9.97 3.98
N PHE A 208 6.23 9.01 3.67
CA PHE A 208 6.36 8.42 2.34
C PHE A 208 5.78 7.01 2.35
N VAL A 209 5.08 6.63 1.28
CA VAL A 209 4.58 5.27 1.10
C VAL A 209 4.98 4.78 -0.28
N LYS A 210 5.80 3.74 -0.32
CA LYS A 210 6.24 3.09 -1.55
C LYS A 210 6.03 1.59 -1.40
N ALA A 211 4.99 1.07 -2.07
CA ALA A 211 4.66 -0.34 -1.99
C ALA A 211 5.56 -1.17 -2.91
N TYR A 212 5.83 -2.42 -2.54
CA TYR A 212 6.62 -3.36 -3.34
C TYR A 212 6.05 -4.77 -3.18
N ALA A 213 6.13 -5.63 -4.19
CA ALA A 213 5.70 -7.02 -4.05
C ALA A 213 6.45 -7.67 -2.87
N GLY A 214 5.71 -8.22 -1.90
CA GLY A 214 6.30 -8.80 -0.69
C GLY A 214 7.02 -7.80 0.23
N ALA A 215 6.78 -6.49 0.12
CA ALA A 215 7.57 -5.47 0.81
C ALA A 215 9.08 -5.54 0.47
N MET A 216 9.42 -6.07 -0.71
CA MET A 216 10.79 -6.16 -1.22
C MET A 216 11.21 -4.84 -1.86
N PHE A 217 11.36 -3.80 -1.04
CA PHE A 217 11.77 -2.47 -1.49
C PHE A 217 13.20 -2.48 -2.05
N ASP A 218 13.44 -1.58 -3.01
CA ASP A 218 14.73 -1.42 -3.66
C ASP A 218 15.71 -0.65 -2.75
N ILE A 219 16.83 -1.29 -2.42
CA ILE A 219 17.81 -0.75 -1.46
C ILE A 219 18.48 0.52 -1.99
N GLU A 220 18.87 0.54 -3.26
CA GLU A 220 19.59 1.68 -3.87
C GLU A 220 18.65 2.90 -3.99
N SER A 221 17.41 2.66 -4.40
CA SER A 221 16.36 3.68 -4.46
C SER A 221 16.09 4.28 -3.08
N ASP A 222 15.95 3.44 -2.06
CA ASP A 222 15.74 3.89 -0.67
C ASP A 222 16.96 4.60 -0.07
N MET A 223 18.18 4.18 -0.42
CA MET A 223 19.39 4.92 -0.08
C MET A 223 19.38 6.32 -0.69
N GLY A 224 18.91 6.45 -1.94
CA GLY A 224 18.73 7.73 -2.60
C GLY A 224 17.74 8.64 -1.86
N ASP A 225 16.58 8.11 -1.49
CA ASP A 225 15.55 8.86 -0.75
C ASP A 225 16.02 9.25 0.66
N TRP A 226 16.68 8.33 1.37
CA TRP A 226 17.31 8.62 2.66
C TRP A 226 18.35 9.73 2.55
N SER A 227 19.23 9.65 1.54
CA SER A 227 20.31 10.63 1.33
C SER A 227 19.75 12.01 1.03
N ALA A 228 18.70 12.09 0.20
CA ALA A 228 18.02 13.34 -0.11
C ALA A 228 17.39 13.97 1.15
N ARG A 229 16.68 13.17 1.96
CA ARG A 229 16.05 13.66 3.20
C ARG A 229 17.08 14.06 4.26
N GLU A 230 18.18 13.34 4.39
CA GLU A 230 19.27 13.74 5.29
C GLU A 230 19.98 15.01 4.82
N LEU A 231 20.09 15.25 3.51
CA LEU A 231 20.61 16.52 2.98
C LEU A 231 19.66 17.67 3.29
N GLU A 232 18.35 17.50 3.10
CA GLU A 232 17.33 18.49 3.49
C GLU A 232 17.40 18.82 4.98
N ARG A 233 17.57 17.79 5.82
CA ARG A 233 17.79 17.97 7.26
C ARG A 233 19.04 18.77 7.58
N LEU A 234 20.16 18.42 6.93
CA LEU A 234 21.47 19.06 7.15
C LEU A 234 21.53 20.51 6.66
N THR A 235 20.78 20.82 5.62
CA THR A 235 20.70 22.16 5.03
C THR A 235 19.67 23.06 5.72
N GLY A 236 18.94 22.53 6.71
CA GLY A 236 17.93 23.28 7.46
C GLY A 236 16.59 23.41 6.74
N VAL A 237 16.36 22.67 5.64
CA VAL A 237 15.07 22.62 4.93
C VAL A 237 14.00 21.99 5.82
N ILE A 238 14.37 21.03 6.67
CA ILE A 238 13.47 20.44 7.67
C ILE A 238 13.57 21.26 8.98
N PRO A 239 12.53 22.01 9.36
CA PRO A 239 12.55 22.81 10.58
C PRO A 239 12.78 21.93 11.82
N ASN A 240 13.69 22.35 12.69
CA ASN A 240 14.04 21.62 13.92
C ASN A 240 14.52 20.18 13.68
N GLY A 241 15.00 19.85 12.48
CA GLY A 241 15.41 18.49 12.09
C GLY A 241 16.75 18.01 12.67
N GLU A 242 17.51 18.87 13.34
CA GLU A 242 18.89 18.60 13.76
C GLU A 242 19.02 17.36 14.67
N SER A 243 18.07 17.21 15.59
CA SER A 243 17.99 16.10 16.56
C SER A 243 17.14 14.93 16.09
N LEU A 244 16.43 15.06 14.97
CA LEU A 244 15.50 14.07 14.47
C LEU A 244 16.22 13.01 13.62
N ASN A 245 15.57 11.86 13.45
CA ASN A 245 16.08 10.71 12.72
C ASN A 245 15.14 10.29 11.57
N TYR A 246 15.66 9.48 10.65
CA TYR A 246 14.87 8.83 9.60
C TYR A 246 14.38 7.47 10.13
N LEU A 247 13.11 7.17 9.93
CA LEU A 247 12.51 5.89 10.28
C LEU A 247 12.03 5.16 9.02
N LYS A 248 12.55 3.95 8.79
CA LYS A 248 12.10 3.04 7.73
C LYS A 248 11.17 1.97 8.32
N LEU A 249 9.96 1.86 7.79
CA LEU A 249 9.02 0.78 8.08
C LEU A 249 8.92 -0.19 6.92
N ALA A 250 8.94 -1.48 7.21
CA ALA A 250 8.47 -2.52 6.28
C ALA A 250 7.16 -3.10 6.80
N VAL A 251 6.18 -3.27 5.91
CA VAL A 251 4.87 -3.86 6.29
C VAL A 251 4.61 -5.12 5.47
N TYR A 252 4.85 -6.28 6.10
CA TYR A 252 4.42 -7.56 5.56
C TYR A 252 2.95 -7.81 5.90
N HIS A 253 2.33 -8.81 5.27
CA HIS A 253 0.94 -9.15 5.58
C HIS A 253 0.70 -10.65 5.55
N PHE A 254 -0.36 -11.05 6.23
CA PHE A 254 -0.82 -12.42 6.37
C PHE A 254 -2.35 -12.45 6.50
N SER A 255 -2.94 -13.65 6.46
CA SER A 255 -4.36 -13.87 6.74
C SER A 255 -4.48 -14.84 7.90
N SER A 256 -5.07 -14.41 9.01
CA SER A 256 -5.22 -15.28 10.19
C SER A 256 -6.21 -16.43 9.98
N SER A 257 -7.21 -16.26 9.11
CA SER A 257 -8.17 -17.32 8.79
C SER A 257 -7.69 -18.27 7.70
N HIS A 258 -6.88 -17.79 6.75
CA HIS A 258 -6.45 -18.56 5.57
C HIS A 258 -4.93 -18.41 5.31
N ALA A 259 -4.11 -18.69 6.33
CA ALA A 259 -2.66 -18.49 6.30
C ALA A 259 -1.96 -19.12 5.08
N CYS A 260 -2.40 -20.28 4.59
CA CYS A 260 -1.76 -20.98 3.48
C CYS A 260 -2.30 -20.62 2.09
N SER A 261 -3.30 -19.74 1.97
CA SER A 261 -3.92 -19.42 0.68
C SER A 261 -4.27 -17.95 0.46
N GLN A 262 -4.33 -17.12 1.50
CA GLN A 262 -4.71 -15.70 1.42
C GLN A 262 -3.67 -14.78 2.08
N GLY A 263 -2.48 -15.29 2.38
CA GLY A 263 -1.33 -14.51 2.82
C GLY A 263 -0.62 -13.81 1.64
N CYS A 264 0.65 -13.48 1.81
CA CYS A 264 1.43 -12.80 0.78
C CYS A 264 1.75 -13.71 -0.42
N ALA A 265 1.18 -13.41 -1.59
CA ALA A 265 1.40 -14.19 -2.81
C ALA A 265 2.87 -14.21 -3.26
N ALA A 266 3.59 -13.09 -3.10
CA ALA A 266 5.02 -12.98 -3.44
C ALA A 266 5.90 -13.94 -2.62
N HIS A 267 5.42 -14.38 -1.46
CA HIS A 267 6.10 -15.34 -0.59
C HIS A 267 5.35 -16.68 -0.52
N GLY A 268 4.50 -16.98 -1.51
CA GLY A 268 3.77 -18.25 -1.59
C GLY A 268 2.83 -18.50 -0.40
N SER A 269 2.27 -17.43 0.18
CA SER A 269 1.44 -17.50 1.41
C SER A 269 2.18 -18.14 2.60
N ASN A 270 3.49 -17.94 2.69
CA ASN A 270 4.30 -18.36 3.83
C ASN A 270 4.64 -17.15 4.71
N ASP A 271 3.91 -17.01 5.82
CA ASP A 271 4.06 -15.90 6.77
C ASP A 271 5.49 -15.77 7.31
N LYS A 272 6.16 -16.90 7.60
CA LYS A 272 7.54 -16.89 8.07
C LYS A 272 8.47 -16.30 7.04
N LEU A 273 8.35 -16.73 5.78
CA LEU A 273 9.16 -16.19 4.69
C LEU A 273 8.88 -14.69 4.50
N ALA A 274 7.62 -14.26 4.61
CA ALA A 274 7.27 -12.84 4.50
C ALA A 274 7.91 -11.98 5.61
N ILE A 275 7.90 -12.47 6.85
CA ILE A 275 8.56 -11.81 8.00
C ILE A 275 10.07 -11.72 7.78
N GLU A 276 10.71 -12.85 7.48
CA GLU A 276 12.17 -12.95 7.32
C GLU A 276 12.66 -12.10 6.13
N SER A 277 11.92 -12.07 5.03
CA SER A 277 12.29 -11.31 3.83
C SER A 277 12.18 -9.80 4.07
N ALA A 278 11.08 -9.34 4.68
CA ALA A 278 10.89 -7.93 5.02
C ALA A 278 11.92 -7.44 6.05
N LEU A 279 12.21 -8.25 7.08
CA LEU A 279 13.26 -7.96 8.05
C LEU A 279 14.65 -7.92 7.41
N GLY A 280 14.94 -8.89 6.52
CA GLY A 280 16.18 -8.94 5.76
C GLY A 280 16.42 -7.64 4.98
N ARG A 281 15.38 -7.14 4.28
CA ARG A 281 15.45 -5.87 3.53
C ARG A 281 15.74 -4.66 4.42
N LEU A 282 15.11 -4.56 5.59
CA LEU A 282 15.42 -3.48 6.56
C LEU A 282 16.89 -3.51 7.00
N ASN A 283 17.42 -4.70 7.26
CA ASN A 283 18.81 -4.88 7.68
C ASN A 283 19.81 -4.63 6.54
N GLU A 284 19.47 -5.01 5.31
CA GLU A 284 20.25 -4.70 4.11
C GLU A 284 20.37 -3.17 3.93
N LEU A 285 19.28 -2.43 4.07
CA LEU A 285 19.29 -0.96 3.98
C LEU A 285 20.17 -0.32 5.07
N ARG A 286 20.03 -0.75 6.33
CA ARG A 286 20.89 -0.27 7.42
C ARG A 286 22.36 -0.53 7.10
N SER A 287 22.69 -1.75 6.68
CA SER A 287 24.05 -2.14 6.35
C SER A 287 24.61 -1.33 5.18
N ALA A 288 23.82 -1.13 4.12
CA ALA A 288 24.25 -0.38 2.95
C ALA A 288 24.54 1.10 3.30
N ILE A 289 23.69 1.73 4.11
CA ILE A 289 23.88 3.12 4.55
C ILE A 289 25.08 3.25 5.48
N ASP A 290 25.23 2.39 6.49
CA ASP A 290 26.39 2.43 7.39
C ASP A 290 27.71 2.16 6.66
N ASN A 291 27.73 1.21 5.71
CA ASN A 291 28.92 0.91 4.92
C ASN A 291 29.31 2.07 3.98
N THR A 292 28.32 2.81 3.47
CA THR A 292 28.54 3.89 2.49
C THR A 292 28.87 5.22 3.18
N TYR A 293 28.15 5.57 4.24
CA TYR A 293 28.20 6.89 4.88
C TYR A 293 28.85 6.87 6.28
N GLY A 294 29.23 5.68 6.75
CA GLY A 294 29.93 5.44 8.01
C GLY A 294 29.00 5.00 9.14
N VAL A 295 29.56 4.23 10.08
CA VAL A 295 28.85 3.65 11.23
C VAL A 295 28.02 4.69 11.99
N GLY A 296 26.74 4.38 12.21
CA GLY A 296 25.77 5.23 12.89
C GLY A 296 25.01 6.18 11.96
N ALA A 297 25.19 6.04 10.64
CA ALA A 297 24.41 6.74 9.63
C ALA A 297 23.03 6.10 9.42
N ALA A 298 22.94 4.77 9.53
CA ALA A 298 21.75 4.00 9.20
C ALA A 298 20.47 4.56 9.85
N PRO A 299 19.31 4.49 9.17
CA PRO A 299 18.03 4.89 9.75
C PRO A 299 17.64 3.99 10.93
N GLU A 300 16.70 4.45 11.75
CA GLU A 300 15.96 3.52 12.61
C GLU A 300 14.98 2.69 11.77
N ILE A 301 14.67 1.48 12.23
CA ILE A 301 13.80 0.55 11.50
C ILE A 301 12.68 0.04 12.39
N LEU A 302 11.53 -0.28 11.78
CA LEU A 302 10.41 -0.95 12.43
C LEU A 302 9.78 -1.94 11.46
N LEU A 303 9.42 -3.13 11.95
CA LEU A 303 8.71 -4.14 11.17
C LEU A 303 7.28 -4.26 11.69
N ILE A 304 6.31 -4.22 10.78
CA ILE A 304 4.90 -4.40 11.08
C ILE A 304 4.33 -5.53 10.23
N GLY A 305 3.54 -6.40 10.84
CA GLY A 305 2.69 -7.36 10.15
C GLY A 305 1.24 -6.89 10.13
N LEU A 306 0.58 -6.99 8.98
CA LEU A 306 -0.87 -6.74 8.86
C LEU A 306 -1.63 -8.06 8.68
N ASP A 307 -2.57 -8.36 9.57
CA ASP A 307 -3.60 -9.37 9.33
C ASP A 307 -4.69 -8.78 8.45
N THR A 308 -4.73 -9.16 7.17
CA THR A 308 -5.65 -8.58 6.18
C THR A 308 -7.12 -8.96 6.38
N ASP A 309 -7.40 -9.86 7.33
CA ASP A 309 -8.76 -10.29 7.65
C ASP A 309 -9.48 -9.28 8.56
N LEU A 310 -8.72 -8.68 9.49
CA LEU A 310 -9.20 -7.80 10.56
C LEU A 310 -8.53 -6.42 10.57
N ASP A 311 -7.53 -6.23 9.71
CA ASP A 311 -6.59 -5.12 9.74
C ASP A 311 -5.88 -4.95 11.10
N ALA A 312 -5.67 -6.06 11.81
CA ALA A 312 -4.91 -6.10 13.06
C ALA A 312 -3.40 -6.11 12.77
N LEU A 313 -2.61 -5.57 13.70
CA LEU A 313 -1.18 -5.42 13.58
C LEU A 313 -0.41 -6.41 14.46
N ARG A 314 0.74 -6.85 13.95
CA ARG A 314 1.88 -7.33 14.73
C ARG A 314 2.97 -6.27 14.68
N ILE A 315 3.24 -5.60 15.79
CA ILE A 315 4.27 -4.55 15.86
C ILE A 315 5.53 -5.16 16.48
N HIS A 316 6.59 -5.34 15.70
CA HIS A 316 7.84 -5.92 16.19
C HIS A 316 8.65 -4.85 16.92
N LEU A 317 8.99 -5.11 18.18
CA LEU A 317 9.64 -4.12 19.03
C LEU A 317 11.15 -4.11 18.76
N PRO A 318 11.77 -2.96 18.44
CA PRO A 318 13.23 -2.85 18.44
C PRO A 318 13.77 -3.00 19.87
N ASP A 319 15.05 -3.38 20.01
CA ASP A 319 15.76 -3.27 21.28
C ASP A 319 16.54 -1.94 21.39
N ALA A 320 17.41 -1.78 22.37
CA ALA A 320 18.19 -0.55 22.56
C ALA A 320 19.16 -0.25 21.40
N ASN A 321 19.55 -1.25 20.63
CA ASN A 321 20.40 -1.11 19.44
C ASN A 321 19.58 -0.83 18.17
N GLY A 322 18.25 -0.86 18.27
CA GLY A 322 17.33 -0.76 17.14
C GLY A 322 17.19 -2.07 16.36
N ASP A 323 17.65 -3.20 16.92
CA ASP A 323 17.58 -4.50 16.26
C ASP A 323 16.19 -5.12 16.47
N LEU A 324 15.64 -5.72 15.41
CA LEU A 324 14.32 -6.31 15.39
C LEU A 324 14.39 -7.83 15.49
N ASN A 325 13.42 -8.43 16.17
CA ASN A 325 13.30 -9.87 16.33
C ASN A 325 11.92 -10.35 15.79
N PRO A 326 11.87 -11.39 14.92
CA PRO A 326 10.62 -11.97 14.42
C PRO A 326 9.63 -12.44 15.50
N TYR A 327 10.11 -12.77 16.69
CA TYR A 327 9.31 -13.30 17.80
C TYR A 327 8.98 -12.27 18.87
N ARG A 328 9.58 -11.07 18.81
CA ARG A 328 9.34 -9.99 19.77
C ARG A 328 8.36 -8.98 19.19
N TYR A 329 7.07 -9.28 19.28
CA TYR A 329 6.02 -8.40 18.77
C TYR A 329 4.81 -8.31 19.70
N VAL A 330 4.06 -7.22 19.55
CA VAL A 330 2.75 -7.02 20.16
C VAL A 330 1.68 -7.28 19.09
N ASP A 331 0.68 -8.09 19.42
CA ASP A 331 -0.46 -8.38 18.56
C ASP A 331 -1.67 -7.53 18.99
N THR A 332 -2.09 -6.59 18.16
CA THR A 332 -3.19 -5.68 18.49
C THR A 332 -4.55 -6.36 18.46
N GLY A 333 -4.70 -7.48 17.73
CA GLY A 333 -5.90 -8.30 17.77
C GLY A 333 -6.06 -8.99 19.12
N ALA A 334 -4.94 -9.43 19.73
CA ALA A 334 -4.92 -9.89 21.11
C ALA A 334 -5.20 -8.77 22.11
N LEU A 335 -4.56 -7.61 21.95
CA LEU A 335 -4.83 -6.44 22.80
C LEU A 335 -6.32 -6.08 22.78
N TYR A 336 -6.92 -5.96 21.60
CA TYR A 336 -8.34 -5.64 21.46
C TYR A 336 -9.24 -6.57 22.27
N ARG A 337 -9.00 -7.89 22.17
CA ARG A 337 -9.75 -8.90 22.93
C ARG A 337 -9.55 -8.76 24.43
N ASP A 338 -8.29 -8.66 24.85
CA ASP A 338 -7.91 -8.72 26.25
C ASP A 338 -8.28 -7.43 27.01
N THR A 339 -8.42 -6.31 26.30
CA THR A 339 -8.84 -5.01 26.87
C THR A 339 -10.31 -4.65 26.61
N LEU A 340 -11.07 -5.53 25.94
CA LEU A 340 -12.50 -5.31 25.70
C LEU A 340 -13.28 -5.24 27.03
N GLY A 341 -14.13 -4.22 27.17
CA GLY A 341 -14.93 -3.99 28.39
C GLY A 341 -14.17 -3.33 29.55
N LEU A 342 -12.87 -3.08 29.42
CA LEU A 342 -12.12 -2.29 30.40
C LEU A 342 -12.42 -0.79 30.27
N SER A 343 -12.18 -0.04 31.35
CA SER A 343 -12.19 1.43 31.29
C SER A 343 -11.05 1.94 30.41
N ARG A 344 -11.17 3.18 29.91
CA ARG A 344 -10.15 3.83 29.07
C ARG A 344 -8.75 3.80 29.70
N ASP A 345 -8.64 4.16 30.97
CA ASP A 345 -7.34 4.23 31.65
C ASP A 345 -6.77 2.84 31.93
N THR A 346 -7.64 1.88 32.30
CA THR A 346 -7.25 0.49 32.52
C THR A 346 -6.78 -0.18 31.22
N ALA A 347 -7.46 0.08 30.10
CA ALA A 347 -7.08 -0.43 28.79
C ALA A 347 -5.70 0.12 28.35
N ARG A 348 -5.44 1.42 28.54
CA ARG A 348 -4.12 2.02 28.25
C ARG A 348 -3.01 1.44 29.11
N ALA A 349 -3.26 1.28 30.42
CA ALA A 349 -2.31 0.63 31.32
C ALA A 349 -2.02 -0.81 30.87
N ALA A 350 -3.04 -1.58 30.50
CA ALA A 350 -2.88 -2.95 30.00
C ALA A 350 -2.06 -3.01 28.70
N ILE A 351 -2.27 -2.10 27.76
CA ILE A 351 -1.46 -1.99 26.53
C ILE A 351 0.00 -1.69 26.89
N ALA A 352 0.24 -0.71 27.77
CA ALA A 352 1.60 -0.37 28.22
C ALA A 352 2.29 -1.54 28.90
N ASP A 353 1.58 -2.28 29.75
CA ASP A 353 2.11 -3.47 30.42
C ASP A 353 2.45 -4.60 29.45
N VAL A 354 1.62 -4.82 28.41
CA VAL A 354 1.92 -5.80 27.35
C VAL A 354 3.19 -5.40 26.60
N VAL A 355 3.29 -4.14 26.17
CA VAL A 355 4.49 -3.63 25.47
C VAL A 355 5.73 -3.79 26.35
N ALA A 356 5.65 -3.44 27.64
CA ALA A 356 6.77 -3.57 28.57
C ALA A 356 7.20 -5.04 28.76
N ARG A 357 6.25 -5.97 28.91
CA ARG A 357 6.56 -7.41 29.00
C ARG A 357 7.17 -7.97 27.72
N THR A 358 6.69 -7.53 26.55
CA THR A 358 7.24 -7.94 25.26
C THR A 358 8.65 -7.38 25.06
N GLU A 359 8.92 -6.15 25.52
CA GLU A 359 10.25 -5.53 25.47
C GLU A 359 11.28 -6.32 26.29
N THR A 360 10.88 -6.86 27.45
CA THR A 360 11.74 -7.65 28.33
C THR A 360 11.57 -9.16 28.18
N ALA A 361 11.08 -9.63 27.02
CA ALA A 361 10.86 -11.05 26.79
C ALA A 361 12.19 -11.79 26.60
N ASP A 362 12.31 -12.99 27.19
CA ASP A 362 13.51 -13.84 27.08
C ASP A 362 13.36 -14.92 25.99
N GLY A 363 14.43 -15.69 25.75
CA GLY A 363 14.42 -16.84 24.85
C GLY A 363 14.42 -16.42 23.38
N TRP A 364 13.49 -16.95 22.57
CA TRP A 364 13.45 -16.63 21.14
C TRP A 364 13.12 -15.17 20.85
N ALA A 365 12.51 -14.45 21.80
CA ALA A 365 12.16 -13.03 21.69
C ALA A 365 13.18 -12.08 22.35
N GLU A 366 14.30 -12.61 22.86
CA GLU A 366 15.31 -11.83 23.57
C GLU A 366 15.91 -10.71 22.68
N GLY A 367 16.26 -9.59 23.31
CA GLY A 367 17.21 -8.64 22.74
C GLY A 367 17.81 -7.71 23.77
N GLN A 368 18.53 -6.70 23.27
CA GLN A 368 19.47 -5.94 24.07
C GLN A 368 18.84 -4.66 24.64
N GLY A 369 18.27 -4.75 25.84
CA GLY A 369 17.73 -3.60 26.55
C GLY A 369 16.45 -3.03 25.92
N ARG A 370 16.12 -1.79 26.33
CA ARG A 370 14.84 -1.14 26.02
C ARG A 370 14.94 -0.24 24.79
N MET A 371 13.89 -0.17 23.98
CA MET A 371 13.83 0.79 22.88
C MET A 371 13.83 2.23 23.41
N ASN A 372 14.20 3.18 22.56
CA ASN A 372 14.19 4.59 22.93
C ASN A 372 12.75 5.10 23.20
N ASP A 373 12.62 6.15 24.02
CA ASP A 373 11.32 6.69 24.44
C ASP A 373 10.43 7.15 23.27
N GLY A 374 11.05 7.65 22.20
CA GLY A 374 10.35 8.09 20.99
C GLY A 374 9.70 6.93 20.23
N MET A 375 10.43 5.82 20.07
CA MET A 375 9.95 4.57 19.51
C MET A 375 8.87 3.94 20.38
N LEU A 376 9.07 3.89 21.71
CA LEU A 376 8.06 3.39 22.64
C LEU A 376 6.75 4.18 22.52
N ARG A 377 6.83 5.52 22.44
CA ARG A 377 5.67 6.39 22.22
C ARG A 377 4.97 6.07 20.90
N LEU A 378 5.73 5.87 19.82
CA LEU A 378 5.18 5.51 18.52
C LEU A 378 4.46 4.16 18.56
N VAL A 379 5.09 3.13 19.14
CA VAL A 379 4.51 1.79 19.28
C VAL A 379 3.20 1.82 20.06
N LEU A 380 3.17 2.50 21.21
CA LEU A 380 1.96 2.62 22.03
C LEU A 380 0.82 3.30 21.27
N ALA A 381 1.13 4.39 20.56
CA ALA A 381 0.15 5.13 19.78
C ALA A 381 -0.39 4.31 18.60
N LEU A 382 0.47 3.58 17.88
CA LEU A 382 0.04 2.69 16.79
C LEU A 382 -0.83 1.54 17.32
N ALA A 383 -0.45 0.94 18.45
CA ALA A 383 -1.21 -0.14 19.08
C ALA A 383 -2.61 0.33 19.52
N GLU A 384 -2.70 1.47 20.23
CA GLU A 384 -3.98 2.05 20.66
C GLU A 384 -4.85 2.45 19.45
N ALA A 385 -4.26 3.13 18.46
CA ALA A 385 -5.02 3.64 17.33
C ALA A 385 -5.56 2.50 16.43
N ASN A 386 -4.80 1.41 16.26
CA ASN A 386 -5.24 0.26 15.47
C ASN A 386 -6.47 -0.46 16.07
N LEU A 387 -6.74 -0.33 17.37
CA LEU A 387 -7.98 -0.86 17.98
C LEU A 387 -9.23 -0.28 17.31
N SER A 388 -9.18 0.99 16.89
CA SER A 388 -10.27 1.62 16.14
C SER A 388 -10.47 0.99 14.77
N GLN A 389 -9.40 0.51 14.12
CA GLN A 389 -9.50 -0.20 12.85
C GLN A 389 -10.07 -1.60 13.01
N ILE A 390 -9.64 -2.33 14.04
CA ILE A 390 -10.19 -3.65 14.32
C ILE A 390 -11.71 -3.52 14.54
N GLU A 391 -12.15 -2.55 15.35
CA GLU A 391 -13.59 -2.31 15.57
C GLU A 391 -14.31 -1.84 14.30
N TYR A 392 -13.67 -1.00 13.47
CA TYR A 392 -14.20 -0.60 12.17
C TYR A 392 -14.53 -1.83 11.31
N VAL A 393 -13.61 -2.79 11.22
CA VAL A 393 -13.83 -4.01 10.45
C VAL A 393 -14.96 -4.84 11.04
N ILE A 394 -15.00 -4.98 12.37
CA ILE A 394 -16.06 -5.73 13.05
C ILE A 394 -17.45 -5.13 12.75
N GLN A 395 -17.58 -3.81 12.85
CA GLN A 395 -18.86 -3.12 12.69
C GLN A 395 -19.32 -3.04 11.23
N HIS A 396 -18.41 -2.80 10.29
CA HIS A 396 -18.76 -2.58 8.88
C HIS A 396 -18.69 -3.84 8.01
N HIS A 397 -18.06 -4.92 8.48
CA HIS A 397 -17.92 -6.17 7.74
C HIS A 397 -18.40 -7.41 8.51
N ALA A 398 -19.26 -7.24 9.53
CA ALA A 398 -19.84 -8.34 10.31
C ALA A 398 -18.79 -9.31 10.89
N GLY A 399 -17.66 -8.74 11.33
CA GLY A 399 -16.58 -9.45 12.00
C GLY A 399 -15.26 -9.44 11.22
N ARG A 400 -15.27 -9.79 9.92
CA ARG A 400 -14.09 -9.78 9.04
C ARG A 400 -14.49 -9.39 7.62
N TYR A 401 -13.54 -8.92 6.80
CA TYR A 401 -13.84 -8.61 5.40
C TYR A 401 -14.46 -9.81 4.66
N VAL A 402 -15.65 -9.58 4.05
CA VAL A 402 -16.38 -10.59 3.26
C VAL A 402 -15.60 -10.98 2.01
N VAL A 403 -15.00 -10.00 1.33
CA VAL A 403 -14.03 -10.25 0.26
C VAL A 403 -12.64 -10.29 0.87
N ILE A 404 -12.17 -11.52 1.10
CA ILE A 404 -10.86 -11.81 1.68
C ILE A 404 -9.72 -11.50 0.68
N GLY A 405 -10.00 -11.66 -0.62
CA GLY A 405 -9.05 -11.48 -1.72
C GLY A 405 -9.20 -10.16 -2.49
N HIS A 406 -9.03 -10.25 -3.80
CA HIS A 406 -8.94 -9.16 -4.77
C HIS A 406 -10.32 -8.59 -5.18
N ASP A 407 -10.46 -7.27 -5.19
CA ASP A 407 -11.66 -6.50 -5.58
C ASP A 407 -11.26 -5.14 -6.20
N GLU A 408 -10.12 -5.11 -6.87
CA GLU A 408 -9.50 -3.89 -7.37
C GLU A 408 -10.17 -3.38 -8.66
N ALA A 409 -10.25 -2.05 -8.83
CA ALA A 409 -10.95 -1.45 -9.97
C ALA A 409 -10.11 -1.42 -11.27
N PHE A 410 -8.78 -1.37 -11.15
CA PHE A 410 -7.84 -1.33 -12.27
C PHE A 410 -6.44 -1.81 -11.84
N ILE A 411 -5.52 -1.97 -12.79
CA ILE A 411 -4.09 -2.21 -12.56
C ILE A 411 -3.35 -0.87 -12.60
N CYS A 412 -2.55 -0.54 -11.59
CA CYS A 412 -1.60 0.57 -11.64
C CYS A 412 -0.20 0.03 -11.95
N ALA A 413 0.32 0.35 -13.12
CA ALA A 413 1.65 -0.03 -13.60
C ALA A 413 2.61 1.17 -13.49
N GLY A 414 3.84 0.92 -13.05
CA GLY A 414 4.85 1.96 -12.85
C GLY A 414 5.01 2.30 -11.37
N GLU A 415 4.85 3.57 -11.01
CA GLU A 415 4.92 4.04 -9.63
C GLU A 415 3.52 4.19 -9.02
N ALA A 416 3.33 3.64 -7.81
CA ALA A 416 2.05 3.64 -7.09
C ALA A 416 1.52 5.06 -6.81
N THR A 417 0.21 5.28 -6.99
CA THR A 417 -0.45 6.54 -6.61
C THR A 417 -0.90 6.50 -5.15
N ASN A 418 -0.46 7.48 -4.36
CA ASN A 418 -0.73 7.54 -2.92
C ASN A 418 -1.81 8.58 -2.53
N TYR A 419 -2.52 9.17 -3.50
CA TYR A 419 -3.51 10.22 -3.22
C TYR A 419 -4.77 9.68 -2.53
N VAL A 420 -5.39 8.69 -3.16
CA VAL A 420 -6.64 8.07 -2.68
C VAL A 420 -6.27 6.86 -1.83
N GLN A 421 -6.32 6.99 -0.50
CA GLN A 421 -5.93 5.91 0.41
C GLN A 421 -7.15 5.06 0.76
N MET A 422 -7.26 3.83 0.25
CA MET A 422 -8.40 2.93 0.49
C MET A 422 -8.03 1.48 0.16
N ARG A 423 -8.51 0.51 0.95
CA ARG A 423 -8.35 -0.93 0.72
C ARG A 423 -8.94 -1.36 -0.64
N ASN A 424 -8.20 -2.19 -1.38
CA ASN A 424 -8.56 -2.75 -2.70
C ASN A 424 -8.95 -1.69 -3.73
N LYS A 425 -8.14 -0.63 -3.87
CA LYS A 425 -8.39 0.43 -4.86
C LYS A 425 -7.92 0.03 -6.25
N TYR A 426 -6.67 -0.43 -6.37
CA TYR A 426 -6.08 -0.95 -7.62
C TYR A 426 -5.12 -2.10 -7.36
N TYR A 427 -4.88 -2.98 -8.33
CA TYR A 427 -3.79 -3.94 -8.24
C TYR A 427 -2.48 -3.22 -8.61
N TYR A 428 -1.44 -3.28 -7.77
CA TYR A 428 -0.18 -2.62 -8.06
C TYR A 428 0.80 -3.55 -8.76
N ALA A 429 1.22 -3.18 -9.97
CA ALA A 429 2.31 -3.83 -10.69
C ALA A 429 3.54 -2.92 -10.65
N HIS A 430 4.46 -3.19 -9.72
CA HIS A 430 5.69 -2.42 -9.61
C HIS A 430 6.58 -2.73 -10.81
N LEU A 431 6.86 -1.72 -11.63
CA LEU A 431 7.73 -1.92 -12.78
C LEU A 431 8.44 -0.62 -13.16
N GLU A 432 9.75 -0.72 -13.30
CA GLU A 432 10.57 0.34 -13.88
C GLU A 432 10.53 0.28 -15.42
N THR A 433 10.56 -0.97 -15.90
CA THR A 433 10.36 -1.43 -17.28
C THR A 433 9.43 -2.66 -17.24
N VAL A 434 8.69 -2.94 -18.31
CA VAL A 434 7.77 -4.09 -18.33
C VAL A 434 8.55 -5.41 -18.31
N GLU A 435 9.79 -5.40 -18.80
CA GLU A 435 10.71 -6.53 -18.78
C GLU A 435 11.07 -6.93 -17.34
N GLU A 436 11.34 -5.95 -16.47
CA GLU A 436 11.66 -6.19 -15.05
C GLU A 436 10.42 -6.49 -14.19
N GLY A 437 9.26 -5.95 -14.57
CA GLY A 437 8.00 -6.14 -13.83
C GLY A 437 6.99 -7.09 -14.49
N ALA A 438 7.43 -7.93 -15.43
CA ALA A 438 6.57 -8.80 -16.23
C ALA A 438 5.71 -9.75 -15.38
N ALA A 439 6.30 -10.31 -14.32
CA ALA A 439 5.63 -11.27 -13.43
C ALA A 439 4.46 -10.61 -12.68
N ASP A 440 4.63 -9.39 -12.17
CA ASP A 440 3.57 -8.65 -11.49
C ASP A 440 2.45 -8.28 -12.46
N MET A 441 2.79 -7.85 -13.68
CA MET A 441 1.78 -7.60 -14.72
C MET A 441 0.98 -8.85 -15.07
N ASP A 442 1.61 -10.03 -15.16
CA ASP A 442 0.92 -11.29 -15.47
C ASP A 442 -0.06 -11.69 -14.36
N VAL A 443 0.32 -11.49 -13.09
CA VAL A 443 -0.56 -11.73 -11.94
C VAL A 443 -1.75 -10.78 -11.99
N GLY A 444 -1.52 -9.48 -12.24
CA GLY A 444 -2.58 -8.49 -12.39
C GLY A 444 -3.55 -8.86 -13.53
N VAL A 445 -3.03 -9.18 -14.72
CA VAL A 445 -3.88 -9.59 -15.86
C VAL A 445 -4.64 -10.88 -15.56
N LYS A 446 -4.07 -11.83 -14.83
CA LYS A 446 -4.78 -13.04 -14.39
C LYS A 446 -5.94 -12.70 -13.46
N ILE A 447 -5.75 -11.81 -12.48
CA ILE A 447 -6.82 -11.36 -11.57
C ILE A 447 -7.95 -10.70 -12.38
N PHE A 448 -7.61 -9.77 -13.26
CA PHE A 448 -8.61 -9.07 -14.09
C PHE A 448 -9.20 -9.92 -15.20
N THR A 449 -8.61 -11.07 -15.52
CA THR A 449 -9.25 -12.06 -16.40
C THR A 449 -10.50 -12.63 -15.73
N GLU A 450 -10.41 -12.94 -14.44
CA GLU A 450 -11.53 -13.40 -13.63
C GLU A 450 -12.54 -12.27 -13.37
N LEU A 451 -12.08 -11.10 -12.94
CA LEU A 451 -12.96 -9.97 -12.57
C LEU A 451 -13.65 -9.32 -13.77
N ASN A 452 -12.96 -9.20 -14.93
CA ASN A 452 -13.44 -8.39 -16.05
C ASN A 452 -13.60 -9.21 -17.33
N VAL A 453 -12.54 -9.88 -17.81
CA VAL A 453 -12.52 -10.47 -19.16
C VAL A 453 -13.60 -11.55 -19.32
N LYS A 454 -13.80 -12.41 -18.31
CA LYS A 454 -14.87 -13.42 -18.31
C LYS A 454 -16.29 -12.83 -18.43
N HIS A 455 -16.45 -11.56 -18.06
CA HIS A 455 -17.70 -10.82 -18.15
C HIS A 455 -17.75 -9.89 -19.37
N GLY A 456 -16.79 -10.00 -20.30
CA GLY A 456 -16.73 -9.19 -21.52
C GLY A 456 -16.22 -7.76 -21.30
N LEU A 457 -15.71 -7.44 -20.12
CA LEU A 457 -15.15 -6.14 -19.77
C LEU A 457 -13.63 -6.12 -20.00
N ALA A 458 -13.08 -4.95 -20.35
CA ALA A 458 -11.65 -4.79 -20.52
C ALA A 458 -10.91 -4.68 -19.18
N VAL A 459 -9.63 -5.06 -19.19
CA VAL A 459 -8.64 -4.83 -18.14
C VAL A 459 -8.17 -3.38 -18.21
N PRO A 460 -8.53 -2.50 -17.25
CA PRO A 460 -8.06 -1.12 -17.24
C PRO A 460 -6.65 -1.08 -16.61
N VAL A 461 -5.69 -0.50 -17.30
CA VAL A 461 -4.31 -0.31 -16.83
C VAL A 461 -3.98 1.19 -16.79
N LEU A 462 -3.71 1.72 -15.60
CA LEU A 462 -3.14 3.05 -15.40
C LEU A 462 -1.61 2.95 -15.41
N VAL A 463 -0.96 3.52 -16.41
CA VAL A 463 0.50 3.67 -16.44
C VAL A 463 0.88 5.00 -15.81
N HIS A 464 1.46 4.97 -14.62
CA HIS A 464 1.70 6.16 -13.81
C HIS A 464 3.16 6.32 -13.41
N PHE A 465 3.69 7.55 -13.52
CA PHE A 465 5.03 7.91 -13.06
C PHE A 465 5.05 9.30 -12.42
N TYR A 466 5.89 9.45 -11.41
CA TYR A 466 6.25 10.73 -10.82
C TYR A 466 7.39 11.41 -11.58
N TYR A 467 7.38 12.73 -11.55
CA TYR A 467 8.48 13.60 -11.93
C TYR A 467 8.71 14.64 -10.85
N SER A 468 9.82 15.37 -10.92
CA SER A 468 10.04 16.55 -10.06
C SER A 468 9.92 17.81 -10.89
N SER A 469 8.98 18.69 -10.54
CA SER A 469 8.83 20.02 -11.12
C SER A 469 10.07 20.90 -10.91
N ARG A 470 10.94 20.56 -9.94
CA ARG A 470 12.20 21.25 -9.66
C ARG A 470 13.34 20.88 -10.62
N VAL A 471 13.18 19.82 -11.41
CA VAL A 471 14.24 19.31 -12.30
C VAL A 471 13.85 19.55 -13.77
N PRO A 472 14.59 20.40 -14.51
CA PRO A 472 14.32 20.65 -15.92
C PRO A 472 14.21 19.37 -16.77
N GLY A 473 13.16 19.31 -17.59
CA GLY A 473 12.85 18.17 -18.46
C GLY A 473 12.40 16.89 -17.74
N SER A 474 12.25 16.89 -16.40
CA SER A 474 11.86 15.69 -15.65
C SER A 474 10.47 15.17 -16.08
N ARG A 475 9.50 16.07 -16.24
CA ARG A 475 8.15 15.73 -16.74
C ARG A 475 8.22 15.04 -18.11
N ALA A 476 8.99 15.57 -19.05
CA ALA A 476 9.13 14.98 -20.39
C ALA A 476 9.76 13.57 -20.35
N ARG A 477 10.74 13.34 -19.47
CA ARG A 477 11.34 12.01 -19.26
C ARG A 477 10.35 11.02 -18.65
N ALA A 478 9.53 11.45 -17.69
CA ALA A 478 8.47 10.63 -17.10
C ALA A 478 7.40 10.26 -18.14
N LEU A 479 7.00 11.19 -19.00
CA LEU A 479 6.08 10.93 -20.11
C LEU A 479 6.65 9.91 -21.11
N LEU A 480 7.92 10.05 -21.49
CA LEU A 480 8.58 9.10 -22.37
C LEU A 480 8.62 7.70 -21.73
N ARG A 481 8.89 7.61 -20.42
CA ARG A 481 8.84 6.34 -19.68
C ARG A 481 7.43 5.74 -19.69
N ALA A 482 6.40 6.53 -19.42
CA ALA A 482 5.00 6.10 -19.47
C ALA A 482 4.63 5.52 -20.85
N ARG A 483 5.04 6.19 -21.93
CA ARG A 483 4.81 5.72 -23.31
C ARG A 483 5.48 4.38 -23.59
N ARG A 484 6.75 4.21 -23.16
CA ARG A 484 7.48 2.95 -23.32
C ARG A 484 6.79 1.80 -22.58
N VAL A 485 6.38 2.04 -21.33
CA VAL A 485 5.67 1.03 -20.52
C VAL A 485 4.34 0.66 -21.17
N LYS A 486 3.53 1.64 -21.58
CA LYS A 486 2.27 1.40 -22.30
C LYS A 486 2.48 0.54 -23.54
N ALA A 487 3.45 0.91 -24.39
CA ALA A 487 3.75 0.15 -25.61
C ALA A 487 4.16 -1.30 -25.29
N ALA A 488 5.03 -1.49 -24.29
CA ALA A 488 5.48 -2.81 -23.87
C ALA A 488 4.35 -3.65 -23.24
N THR A 489 3.45 -3.05 -22.46
CA THR A 489 2.26 -3.72 -21.92
C THR A 489 1.35 -4.23 -23.05
N LEU A 490 1.06 -3.40 -24.05
CA LEU A 490 0.22 -3.81 -25.18
C LEU A 490 0.89 -4.88 -26.04
N ALA A 491 2.21 -4.79 -26.25
CA ALA A 491 2.99 -5.78 -26.99
C ALA A 491 3.07 -7.14 -26.26
N ARG A 492 3.06 -7.15 -24.92
CA ARG A 492 3.06 -8.37 -24.10
C ARG A 492 1.73 -9.13 -24.17
N TYR A 493 0.61 -8.41 -24.30
CA TYR A 493 -0.74 -8.99 -24.35
C TYR A 493 -1.43 -8.74 -25.71
N PRO A 494 -0.85 -9.20 -26.83
CA PRO A 494 -1.30 -8.82 -28.17
C PRO A 494 -2.74 -9.30 -28.47
N VAL A 495 -3.13 -10.44 -27.92
CA VAL A 495 -4.50 -10.98 -28.08
C VAL A 495 -5.52 -10.09 -27.37
N LEU A 496 -5.26 -9.69 -26.13
CA LEU A 496 -6.15 -8.80 -25.38
C LEU A 496 -6.21 -7.41 -26.05
N ALA A 497 -5.07 -6.91 -26.52
CA ALA A 497 -4.97 -5.61 -27.19
C ALA A 497 -5.76 -5.60 -28.50
N ALA A 498 -5.58 -6.61 -29.35
CA ALA A 498 -6.30 -6.73 -30.63
C ALA A 498 -7.83 -6.85 -30.45
N GLN A 499 -8.28 -7.37 -29.30
CA GLN A 499 -9.69 -7.52 -28.97
C GLN A 499 -10.27 -6.32 -28.18
N GLY A 500 -9.46 -5.31 -27.87
CA GLY A 500 -9.88 -4.19 -27.02
C GLY A 500 -10.23 -4.61 -25.58
N LEU A 501 -9.66 -5.73 -25.10
CA LEU A 501 -9.85 -6.26 -23.76
C LEU A 501 -8.78 -5.80 -22.76
N ILE A 502 -7.84 -4.96 -23.18
CA ILE A 502 -6.89 -4.27 -22.30
C ILE A 502 -6.77 -2.82 -22.76
N ASN A 503 -6.98 -1.88 -21.85
CA ASN A 503 -6.98 -0.44 -22.16
C ASN A 503 -6.02 0.29 -21.23
N CYS A 504 -5.09 1.05 -21.80
CA CYS A 504 -4.04 1.74 -21.06
C CYS A 504 -4.25 3.27 -21.04
N GLN A 505 -4.41 3.84 -19.85
CA GLN A 505 -4.38 5.29 -19.62
C GLN A 505 -3.03 5.68 -19.05
N MET A 506 -2.38 6.69 -19.62
CA MET A 506 -1.15 7.26 -19.05
C MET A 506 -1.47 8.43 -18.13
N ALA A 507 -0.72 8.54 -17.04
CA ALA A 507 -0.78 9.69 -16.14
C ALA A 507 0.59 10.00 -15.55
N VAL A 508 0.82 11.27 -15.20
CA VAL A 508 2.02 11.71 -14.48
C VAL A 508 1.68 12.55 -13.26
N SER A 509 2.56 12.54 -12.27
CA SER A 509 2.40 13.30 -11.04
C SER A 509 3.67 14.05 -10.69
N ASP A 510 3.55 15.26 -10.15
CA ASP A 510 4.69 15.96 -9.55
C ASP A 510 4.88 15.51 -8.10
N ARG A 511 6.13 15.16 -7.73
CA ARG A 511 6.52 14.85 -6.34
C ARG A 511 6.30 16.04 -5.39
N HIS A 512 6.26 17.26 -5.90
CA HIS A 512 6.02 18.48 -5.11
C HIS A 512 4.59 19.04 -5.24
N GLY A 513 3.68 18.28 -5.87
CA GLY A 513 2.25 18.55 -5.82
C GLY A 513 1.71 19.55 -6.85
N THR A 514 2.49 20.02 -7.82
CA THR A 514 1.97 20.93 -8.87
C THR A 514 1.02 20.25 -9.86
N GLU A 515 1.09 18.92 -9.98
CA GLU A 515 0.24 18.10 -10.85
C GLU A 515 -0.04 16.77 -10.14
N ARG A 516 -1.33 16.42 -9.98
CA ARG A 516 -1.75 15.15 -9.36
C ARG A 516 -2.44 14.28 -10.40
N CYS A 517 -1.77 13.21 -10.83
CA CYS A 517 -2.30 12.27 -11.82
C CYS A 517 -2.86 12.99 -13.07
N GLY A 518 -2.04 13.86 -13.66
CA GLY A 518 -2.35 14.53 -14.91
C GLY A 518 -2.44 13.50 -16.02
N PHE A 519 -3.65 13.28 -16.54
CA PHE A 519 -3.87 12.34 -17.64
C PHE A 519 -3.22 12.86 -18.90
N VAL A 520 -2.58 11.93 -19.61
CA VAL A 520 -1.86 12.19 -20.84
C VAL A 520 -2.65 11.52 -21.95
N GLU A 521 -3.23 12.34 -22.82
CA GLU A 521 -3.85 11.86 -24.05
C GLU A 521 -2.79 11.31 -24.99
N ASP A 522 -3.13 10.26 -25.72
CA ASP A 522 -2.36 9.81 -26.87
C ASP A 522 -2.53 10.84 -27.99
N ASN A 523 -1.78 11.93 -27.95
CA ASN A 523 -1.65 12.75 -29.15
C ASN A 523 -0.96 11.89 -30.22
N VAL A 524 -1.72 11.46 -31.22
CA VAL A 524 -1.27 10.77 -32.45
C VAL A 524 -0.28 11.62 -33.28
N ALA A 525 0.11 12.81 -32.79
CA ALA A 525 0.87 13.81 -33.53
C ALA A 525 2.41 13.65 -33.52
N ASP A 526 2.98 12.63 -32.85
CA ASP A 526 4.44 12.39 -32.89
C ASP A 526 4.86 11.22 -33.80
N ALA A 527 3.97 10.74 -34.67
CA ALA A 527 4.37 10.00 -35.88
C ALA A 527 4.71 11.00 -37.01
N GLY A 528 5.67 11.88 -36.74
CA GLY A 528 6.16 12.88 -37.68
C GLY A 528 7.46 12.42 -38.34
N HIS A 529 7.32 11.92 -39.58
CA HIS A 529 8.33 11.66 -40.61
C HIS A 529 9.21 10.41 -40.51
#